data_AF-A0A940BPY4-F1
#
_entry.id   AF-A0A940BPY4-F1
#
_cell.length_a   1.000
_cell.length_b   1.000
_cell.length_c   1.000
_cell.angle_alpha   90.00
_cell.angle_beta   90.00
_cell.angle_gamma   90.00
#
_symmetry.space_group_name_H-M   'P 1'
#
loop_
_entity.id
_entity.type
_entity.pdbx_description
1 polymer ?
#
loop_
_entity_poly.entity_id
_entity_poly.type
_entity_poly.pdbx_seq_one_letter_code
_entity_poly.pdbx_strand_id
1 'polypeptide(L)'
;MPPTINDVAKRAGVSRSTVSLVLNHSPLVKEETRRLVEQVIHEINYVPNSNARGLSARVTSNLGVILMKDYLPESTQVSYDSDQHIGLCSYNIFNGIMAGLTGTDYGLITEAFCLNADAPLLPRLVTEKRVDGLFVVGRP
;
A
#
# COMPACT_ATOMS: atom_id res chain seq x y z
N MET A 1 24.27 -6.05 12.10
CA MET A 1 22.99 -5.30 12.17
C MET A 1 22.75 -4.71 10.78
N PRO A 2 21.53 -4.76 10.21
CA PRO A 2 21.27 -4.10 8.92
C PRO A 2 21.50 -2.58 9.05
N PRO A 3 22.06 -1.92 8.02
CA PRO A 3 22.27 -0.49 8.05
C PRO A 3 20.95 0.26 8.16
N THR A 4 20.97 1.39 8.86
CA THR A 4 19.81 2.24 9.12
C THR A 4 19.94 3.59 8.41
N ILE A 5 18.84 4.35 8.34
CA ILE A 5 18.86 5.72 7.81
C ILE A 5 19.81 6.64 8.59
N ASN A 6 20.05 6.36 9.87
CA ASN A 6 21.00 7.11 10.69
C ASN A 6 22.45 6.81 10.29
N ASP A 7 22.75 5.58 9.87
CA ASP A 7 24.08 5.20 9.38
C ASP A 7 24.38 5.89 8.04
N VAL A 8 23.38 5.96 7.15
CA VAL A 8 23.47 6.75 5.91
C VAL A 8 23.73 8.22 6.23
N ALA A 9 22.92 8.82 7.12
CA ALA A 9 23.06 10.23 7.49
C ALA A 9 24.44 10.56 8.08
N LYS A 10 24.94 9.71 8.98
CA LYS A 10 26.24 9.87 9.61
C LYS A 10 27.39 9.77 8.59
N ARG A 11 27.29 8.83 7.65
CA ARG A 11 28.36 8.59 6.64
C ARG A 11 28.34 9.62 5.50
N ALA A 12 27.15 10.11 5.14
CA ALA A 12 26.99 11.22 4.20
C ALA A 12 27.18 12.60 4.85
N GLY A 13 27.37 12.70 6.17
CA GLY A 13 27.57 13.99 6.86
C GLY A 13 26.37 14.93 6.81
N VAL A 14 25.15 14.38 6.70
CA VAL A 14 23.90 15.16 6.61
C VAL A 14 22.93 14.79 7.73
N SER A 15 21.85 15.57 7.88
CA SER A 15 20.80 15.22 8.83
C SER A 15 19.95 14.04 8.34
N ARG A 16 19.35 13.29 9.27
CA ARG A 16 18.34 12.27 8.93
C ARG A 16 17.22 12.82 8.05
N SER A 17 16.78 14.05 8.33
CA SER A 17 15.74 14.73 7.53
C SER A 17 16.19 14.96 6.09
N THR A 18 17.47 15.31 5.87
CA THR A 18 18.05 15.48 4.54
C THR A 18 18.07 14.16 3.78
N VAL A 19 18.46 13.05 4.42
CA VAL A 19 18.40 11.72 3.80
C VAL A 19 16.96 11.36 3.43
N SER A 20 15.99 11.65 4.31
CA SER A 20 14.57 11.43 4.02
C SER A 20 14.10 12.24 2.82
N LEU A 21 14.53 13.51 2.68
CA LEU A 21 14.19 14.35 1.55
C LEU A 21 14.80 13.83 0.23
N VAL A 22 16.03 13.31 0.28
CA VAL A 22 16.68 12.66 -0.87
C VAL A 22 15.89 11.44 -1.30
N LEU A 23 15.57 10.54 -0.36
CA LEU A 23 14.79 9.33 -0.60
C LEU A 23 13.38 9.62 -1.14
N ASN A 24 12.80 10.77 -0.78
CA ASN A 24 11.49 11.23 -1.26
C ASN A 24 11.57 12.09 -2.53
N HIS A 25 12.72 12.14 -3.22
CA HIS A 25 12.94 12.95 -4.42
C HIS A 25 12.56 14.45 -4.27
N SER A 26 12.70 15.01 -3.06
CA SER A 26 12.33 16.40 -2.80
C SER A 26 13.22 17.38 -3.59
N PRO A 27 12.66 18.43 -4.21
CA PRO A 27 13.44 19.46 -4.91
C PRO A 27 14.21 20.39 -3.94
N LEU A 28 13.97 20.28 -2.64
CA LEU A 28 14.63 21.09 -1.61
C LEU A 28 16.08 20.69 -1.34
N VAL A 29 16.54 19.56 -1.91
CA VAL A 29 17.91 19.07 -1.73
C VAL A 29 18.74 19.40 -2.97
N LYS A 30 19.93 19.97 -2.74
CA LYS A 30 20.89 20.23 -3.81
C LYS A 30 21.35 18.92 -4.44
N GLU A 31 21.58 18.93 -5.75
CA GLU A 31 21.98 17.71 -6.46
C GLU A 31 23.31 17.11 -6.00
N GLU A 32 24.24 17.95 -5.57
CA GLU A 32 25.48 17.48 -4.94
C GLU A 32 25.21 16.61 -3.69
N THR A 33 24.30 17.08 -2.82
CA THR A 33 23.91 16.36 -1.61
C THR A 33 23.13 15.08 -1.94
N ARG A 34 22.28 15.11 -2.97
CA ARG A 34 21.57 13.92 -3.46
C ARG A 34 22.55 12.83 -3.87
N ARG A 35 23.51 13.16 -4.73
CA ARG A 35 24.53 12.22 -5.21
C ARG A 35 25.35 11.61 -4.09
N LEU A 36 25.75 12.42 -3.11
CA LEU A 36 26.50 11.95 -1.94
C LEU A 36 25.70 10.91 -1.14
N VAL A 37 24.42 11.21 -0.87
CA VAL A 37 23.55 10.30 -0.12
C VAL A 37 23.30 9.02 -0.90
N GLU A 38 23.03 9.10 -2.21
CA GLU A 38 22.85 7.92 -3.08
C GLU A 38 24.09 7.04 -3.12
N GLN A 39 25.29 7.64 -3.23
CA GLN A 39 26.54 6.90 -3.18
C GLN A 39 26.69 6.14 -1.86
N VAL A 40 26.42 6.79 -0.72
CA VAL A 40 26.51 6.15 0.60
C VAL A 40 25.49 5.02 0.74
N ILE A 41 24.27 5.19 0.23
CA ILE A 41 23.23 4.15 0.22
C ILE A 41 23.74 2.90 -0.50
N HIS A 42 24.38 3.08 -1.67
CA HIS A 42 24.98 1.99 -2.43
C HIS A 42 26.17 1.35 -1.70
N GLU A 43 27.08 2.15 -1.14
CA GLU A 43 28.27 1.65 -0.44
C GLU A 43 27.95 0.76 0.75
N ILE A 44 26.92 1.11 1.53
CA ILE A 44 26.55 0.36 2.72
C ILE A 44 25.43 -0.65 2.47
N ASN A 45 24.96 -0.78 1.22
CA ASN A 45 23.83 -1.62 0.84
C ASN A 45 22.58 -1.34 1.69
N TYR A 46 22.28 -0.05 1.93
CA TYR A 46 21.08 0.36 2.65
C TYR A 46 19.85 0.20 1.76
N VAL A 47 18.87 -0.57 2.24
CA VAL A 47 17.58 -0.70 1.57
C VAL A 47 16.53 0.05 2.41
N PRO A 48 15.93 1.13 1.89
CA PRO A 48 14.93 1.88 2.63
C PRO A 48 13.70 1.00 2.92
N ASN A 49 13.34 0.93 4.20
CA ASN A 49 12.21 0.13 4.66
C ASN A 49 10.89 0.86 4.33
N SER A 50 10.13 0.32 3.37
CA SER A 50 8.82 0.82 2.94
C SER A 50 7.83 0.96 4.11
N ASN A 51 7.83 0.01 5.05
CA ASN A 51 6.94 0.05 6.22
C ASN A 51 7.27 1.22 7.17
N ALA A 52 8.55 1.64 7.25
CA ALA A 52 8.96 2.78 8.07
C ALA A 52 8.67 4.12 7.39
N ARG A 53 8.69 4.19 6.04
CA ARG A 53 8.26 5.37 5.29
C ARG A 53 6.80 5.72 5.59
N GLY A 54 5.94 4.70 5.65
CA GLY A 54 4.53 4.95 5.87
C GLY A 54 4.16 5.45 7.25
N LEU A 55 4.90 5.02 8.28
CA LEU A 55 4.71 5.48 9.65
C LEU A 55 5.06 6.97 9.86
N SER A 56 6.11 7.47 9.18
CA SER A 56 6.49 8.89 9.26
C SER A 56 5.60 9.83 8.45
N ALA A 57 4.97 9.33 7.39
CA ALA A 57 4.12 10.11 6.50
C ALA A 57 2.62 10.08 6.87
N ARG A 58 2.20 9.24 7.84
CA ARG A 58 0.79 8.86 8.06
C ARG A 58 0.10 8.27 6.80
N VAL A 59 0.90 7.73 5.89
CA VAL A 59 0.46 7.14 4.63
C VAL A 59 0.99 5.72 4.64
N THR A 60 0.14 4.72 4.81
CA THR A 60 0.50 3.30 4.85
C THR A 60 1.11 2.77 3.54
N SER A 61 1.03 3.55 2.46
CA SER A 61 1.32 3.14 1.08
C SER A 61 0.53 1.90 0.67
N ASN A 62 -0.67 1.72 1.25
CA ASN A 62 -1.54 0.61 0.94
C ASN A 62 -2.90 1.13 0.49
N LEU A 63 -3.41 0.61 -0.63
CA LEU A 63 -4.80 0.74 -1.01
C LEU A 63 -5.55 -0.55 -0.66
N GLY A 64 -6.79 -0.41 -0.20
CA GLY A 64 -7.67 -1.53 0.11
C GLY A 64 -8.68 -1.80 -1.00
N VAL A 65 -9.03 -3.06 -1.23
CA VAL A 65 -10.19 -3.45 -2.05
C VAL A 65 -11.12 -4.31 -1.21
N ILE A 66 -12.39 -3.92 -1.17
CA ILE A 66 -13.49 -4.71 -0.57
C ILE A 66 -14.42 -5.15 -1.68
N LEU A 67 -14.65 -6.46 -1.75
CA LEU A 67 -15.68 -7.05 -2.57
C LEU A 67 -16.92 -7.25 -1.70
N MET A 68 -17.99 -6.51 -2.00
CA MET A 68 -19.30 -6.71 -1.36
C MET A 68 -19.96 -7.91 -2.03
N LYS A 69 -20.21 -8.96 -1.25
CA LYS A 69 -20.99 -10.12 -1.69
C LYS A 69 -22.38 -10.02 -1.08
N ASP A 70 -23.41 -10.11 -1.92
CA ASP A 70 -24.78 -10.30 -1.45
C ASP A 70 -24.83 -11.57 -0.59
N TYR A 71 -25.41 -11.47 0.59
CA TYR A 71 -25.65 -12.62 1.47
C TYR A 71 -26.71 -13.50 0.81
N LEU A 72 -26.30 -14.39 -0.10
CA LEU A 72 -27.19 -15.40 -0.65
C LEU A 72 -27.44 -16.42 0.47
N PRO A 73 -28.70 -16.60 0.92
CA PRO A 73 -29.00 -17.62 1.91
C PRO A 73 -28.59 -18.98 1.38
N GLU A 74 -28.10 -19.84 2.28
CA GLU A 74 -27.55 -21.20 2.02
C GLU A 74 -28.46 -22.08 1.14
N SER A 75 -29.76 -21.76 1.08
CA SER A 75 -30.77 -22.43 0.24
C SER A 75 -30.73 -22.08 -1.24
N THR A 76 -29.95 -21.07 -1.65
CA THR A 76 -29.88 -20.65 -3.05
C THR A 76 -28.84 -21.49 -3.76
N GLN A 77 -29.27 -22.39 -4.65
CA GLN A 77 -28.35 -23.11 -5.53
C GLN A 77 -27.59 -22.08 -6.38
N VAL A 78 -26.36 -21.76 -5.96
CA VAL A 78 -25.44 -20.93 -6.73
C VAL A 78 -25.10 -21.74 -7.98
N SER A 79 -25.63 -21.32 -9.13
CA SER A 79 -25.21 -21.91 -10.40
C SER A 79 -23.72 -21.56 -10.61
N TYR A 80 -22.91 -22.55 -10.97
CA TYR A 80 -21.48 -22.37 -11.25
C TYR A 80 -21.17 -21.22 -12.25
N ASP A 81 -22.16 -20.82 -13.05
CA ASP A 81 -22.09 -19.72 -14.00
C ASP A 81 -22.02 -18.33 -13.33
N SER A 82 -22.73 -18.14 -12.21
CA SER A 82 -22.73 -16.89 -11.45
C SER A 82 -21.39 -16.60 -10.76
N ASP A 83 -20.70 -17.65 -10.27
CA ASP A 83 -19.38 -17.54 -9.65
C ASP A 83 -18.28 -17.21 -10.68
N GLN A 84 -18.42 -17.68 -11.93
CA GLN A 84 -17.48 -17.34 -13.02
C GLN A 84 -17.57 -15.87 -13.42
N HIS A 85 -18.77 -15.30 -13.51
CA HIS A 85 -18.95 -13.88 -13.85
C HIS A 85 -18.41 -12.96 -12.74
N ILE A 86 -18.66 -13.28 -11.48
CA ILE A 86 -18.11 -12.53 -10.35
C ILE A 86 -16.58 -12.70 -10.28
N GLY A 87 -16.06 -13.91 -10.48
CA GLY A 87 -14.61 -14.17 -10.52
C GLY A 87 -13.88 -13.43 -11.65
N LEU A 88 -14.46 -13.39 -12.86
CA LEU A 88 -13.91 -12.66 -14.01
C LEU A 88 -13.95 -11.13 -13.81
N CYS A 89 -15.04 -10.59 -13.25
CA CYS A 89 -15.12 -9.18 -12.88
C CYS A 89 -14.07 -8.84 -11.81
N SER A 90 -13.91 -9.69 -10.79
CA SER A 90 -12.90 -9.51 -9.75
C SER A 90 -11.49 -9.45 -10.34
N TYR A 91 -11.16 -10.38 -11.22
CA TYR A 91 -9.86 -10.45 -11.89
C TYR A 91 -9.56 -9.21 -12.73
N ASN A 92 -10.52 -8.75 -13.54
CA ASN A 92 -10.33 -7.56 -14.38
C ASN A 92 -10.16 -6.28 -13.53
N ILE A 93 -10.90 -6.16 -12.43
CA ILE A 93 -10.78 -5.04 -11.51
C ILE A 93 -9.42 -5.06 -10.82
N PHE A 94 -8.98 -6.21 -10.32
CA PHE A 94 -7.65 -6.34 -9.73
C PHE A 94 -6.56 -5.98 -10.73
N ASN A 95 -6.61 -6.50 -11.96
CA ASN A 95 -5.64 -6.15 -12.99
C ASN A 95 -5.66 -4.67 -13.35
N GLY A 96 -6.84 -4.05 -13.45
CA GLY A 96 -6.96 -2.62 -13.72
C GLY A 96 -6.34 -1.75 -12.62
N ILE A 97 -6.60 -2.10 -11.35
CA ILE A 97 -6.00 -1.42 -10.21
C ILE A 97 -4.48 -1.62 -10.22
N MET A 98 -4.01 -2.87 -10.34
CA MET A 98 -2.58 -3.19 -10.38
C MET A 98 -1.86 -2.48 -11.53
N ALA A 99 -2.48 -2.38 -12.71
CA ALA A 99 -1.95 -1.61 -13.82
C ALA A 99 -1.80 -0.12 -13.44
N GLY A 100 -2.81 0.48 -12.82
CA GLY A 100 -2.76 1.87 -12.33
C GLY A 100 -1.74 2.11 -11.22
N LEU A 101 -1.39 1.08 -10.45
CA LEU A 101 -0.36 1.14 -9.41
C LEU A 101 1.07 0.99 -9.96
N THR A 102 1.23 0.64 -11.24
CA THR A 102 2.55 0.45 -11.85
C THR A 102 3.38 1.72 -11.77
N GLY A 103 4.59 1.62 -11.21
CA GLY A 103 5.49 2.77 -11.03
C GLY A 103 5.21 3.62 -9.79
N THR A 104 4.25 3.21 -8.95
CA THR A 104 4.01 3.81 -7.63
C THR A 104 4.60 2.93 -6.52
N ASP A 105 4.77 3.50 -5.34
CA ASP A 105 5.15 2.77 -4.12
C ASP A 105 3.93 2.16 -3.39
N TYR A 106 2.73 2.23 -3.98
CA TYR A 106 1.51 1.73 -3.36
C TYR A 106 1.35 0.22 -3.55
N GLY A 107 1.13 -0.48 -2.44
CA GLY A 107 0.67 -1.86 -2.41
C GLY A 107 -0.86 -1.96 -2.43
N LEU A 108 -1.37 -3.14 -2.80
CA LEU A 108 -2.79 -3.46 -2.76
C LEU A 108 -3.03 -4.56 -1.71
N ILE A 109 -3.92 -4.29 -0.75
CA ILE A 109 -4.33 -5.27 0.28
C ILE A 109 -5.81 -5.56 0.12
N THR A 110 -6.17 -6.84 0.26
CA THR A 110 -7.54 -7.32 0.12
C THR A 110 -8.03 -7.93 1.42
N GLU A 111 -9.25 -7.60 1.81
CA GLU A 111 -9.98 -8.26 2.90
C GLU A 111 -11.36 -8.63 2.38
N ALA A 112 -11.74 -9.89 2.51
CA ALA A 112 -13.11 -10.30 2.26
C ALA A 112 -13.99 -9.83 3.44
N PHE A 113 -15.00 -9.03 3.14
CA PHE A 113 -15.87 -8.45 4.16
C PHE A 113 -17.34 -8.74 3.83
N CYS A 114 -18.03 -9.44 4.73
CA CYS A 114 -19.46 -9.67 4.64
C CYS A 114 -20.19 -8.60 5.48
N LEU A 115 -21.02 -7.79 4.83
CA LEU A 115 -21.91 -6.87 5.52
C LEU A 115 -22.99 -7.68 6.24
N ASN A 116 -23.01 -7.61 7.57
CA ASN A 116 -24.11 -8.14 8.38
C ASN A 116 -25.08 -7.00 8.70
N ALA A 117 -26.35 -7.17 8.35
CA ALA A 117 -27.39 -6.16 8.56
C ALA A 117 -27.57 -5.76 10.04
N ASP A 118 -27.25 -6.67 10.97
CA ASP A 118 -27.47 -6.48 12.41
C ASP A 118 -26.32 -5.75 13.13
N ALA A 119 -25.18 -5.54 12.47
CA ALA A 119 -24.08 -4.75 12.99
C ALA A 119 -23.21 -4.21 11.83
N PRO A 120 -23.27 -2.91 11.50
CA PRO A 120 -22.41 -2.31 10.48
C PRO A 120 -21.00 -2.20 11.03
N LEU A 121 -20.29 -3.32 11.08
CA LEU A 121 -18.87 -3.34 11.34
C LEU A 121 -18.19 -2.78 10.10
N LEU A 122 -17.21 -1.90 10.31
CA LEU A 122 -16.30 -1.54 9.23
C LEU A 122 -15.22 -2.64 9.12
N PRO A 123 -14.73 -2.92 7.91
CA PRO A 123 -13.62 -3.86 7.70
C PRO A 123 -12.39 -3.45 8.52
N ARG A 124 -11.58 -4.43 8.94
CA ARG A 124 -10.44 -4.16 9.82
C ARG A 124 -9.41 -3.25 9.17
N LEU A 125 -9.23 -3.35 7.84
CA LEU A 125 -8.39 -2.43 7.06
C LEU A 125 -8.71 -0.95 7.34
N VAL A 126 -9.99 -0.64 7.53
CA VAL A 126 -10.47 0.72 7.79
C VAL A 126 -10.30 1.08 9.27
N THR A 127 -10.78 0.22 10.17
CA THR A 127 -10.76 0.50 11.62
C THR A 127 -9.34 0.57 12.18
N GLU A 128 -8.43 -0.24 11.64
CA GLU A 128 -7.01 -0.28 12.03
C GLU A 128 -6.16 0.73 11.24
N LYS A 129 -6.76 1.53 10.36
CA LYS A 129 -6.07 2.53 9.51
C LYS A 129 -4.90 1.93 8.73
N ARG A 130 -5.11 0.75 8.15
CA ARG A 130 -4.10 -0.02 7.40
C ARG A 130 -4.00 0.36 5.93
N VAL A 131 -4.90 1.22 5.46
CA VAL A 131 -5.01 1.69 4.08
C VAL A 131 -5.19 3.19 4.01
N ASP A 132 -4.68 3.81 2.94
CA ASP A 132 -4.79 5.24 2.66
C ASP A 132 -6.00 5.57 1.79
N GLY A 133 -6.50 4.57 1.08
CA GLY A 133 -7.67 4.66 0.21
C GLY A 133 -8.32 3.29 0.04
N LEU A 134 -9.59 3.29 -0.33
CA LEU A 134 -10.41 2.08 -0.38
C LEU A 134 -11.26 2.06 -1.63
N PHE A 135 -11.15 0.98 -2.41
CA PHE A 135 -12.07 0.63 -3.48
C PHE A 135 -13.15 -0.28 -2.94
N VAL A 136 -14.41 0.13 -3.10
CA VAL A 136 -15.58 -0.68 -2.75
C VAL A 136 -16.20 -1.15 -4.05
N VAL A 137 -16.27 -2.48 -4.22
CA VAL A 137 -16.70 -3.12 -5.46
C VAL A 137 -17.88 -4.03 -5.15
N GLY A 138 -19.01 -3.78 -5.80
CA GLY A 138 -20.25 -4.52 -5.58
C GLY A 138 -21.42 -3.56 -5.49
N ARG A 139 -22.61 -4.10 -5.22
CA ARG A 139 -23.83 -3.32 -5.07
C ARG A 139 -24.02 -2.96 -3.59
N PRO A 140 -24.28 -1.68 -3.24
CA PRO A 140 -24.53 -1.27 -1.86
C PRO A 140 -25.83 -1.85 -1.31
#